data_AF-A0A926AFZ5-F1
#
_entry.id   AF-A0A926AFZ5-F1
#
_cell.length_a   1.000
_cell.length_b   1.000
_cell.length_c   1.000
_cell.angle_alpha   90.00
_cell.angle_beta   90.00
_cell.angle_gamma   90.00
#
_symmetry.space_group_name_H-M   'P 1'
#
loop_
_entity.id
_entity.type
_entity.pdbx_description
1 polymer ?
#
loop_
_entity_poly.entity_id
_entity_poly.type
_entity_poly.pdbx_seq_one_letter_code
_entity_poly.pdbx_strand_id
1 'polypeptide(L)'
;MSKENKPTPAPVEAANTNSNTTEDLSDAIERWVEKKPGEEVRSVRVYGDHYRCNWWVVDKSVGPVYLSNGRISRSKFLRATKNGDELIVEDVSPKSGKNRKDVVAT
;
A
#
# COMPACT_ATOMS: atom_id res chain seq x y z
N MET A 1 37.84 8.82 38.19
CA MET A 1 37.41 9.01 36.79
C MET A 1 36.56 7.81 36.39
N SER A 2 35.24 7.93 36.51
CA SER A 2 34.28 6.86 36.18
C SER A 2 34.18 6.73 34.66
N LYS A 3 34.49 5.55 34.12
CA LYS A 3 34.25 5.24 32.71
C LYS A 3 32.83 4.69 32.58
N GLU A 4 32.03 5.41 31.81
CA GLU A 4 30.64 5.11 31.49
C GLU A 4 30.57 3.89 30.58
N ASN A 5 29.89 2.82 31.02
CA ASN A 5 29.59 1.65 30.21
C ASN A 5 28.34 1.94 29.36
N LYS A 6 28.52 2.15 28.06
CA LYS A 6 27.43 2.27 27.08
C LYS A 6 26.94 0.86 26.71
N PRO A 7 25.66 0.50 26.93
CA PRO A 7 25.15 -0.80 26.50
C PRO A 7 24.94 -0.79 24.99
N THR A 8 25.64 -1.66 24.28
CA THR A 8 25.38 -2.00 22.88
C THR A 8 24.04 -2.75 22.80
N PRO A 9 23.05 -2.31 21.98
CA PRO A 9 21.89 -3.15 21.72
C PRO A 9 22.35 -4.35 20.87
N ALA A 10 22.08 -5.55 21.37
CA ALA A 10 22.27 -6.80 20.66
C ALA A 10 21.55 -6.79 19.30
N PRO A 11 22.00 -7.58 18.31
CA PRO A 11 21.22 -7.80 17.10
C PRO A 11 19.92 -8.47 17.54
N VAL A 12 18.81 -7.77 17.32
CA VAL A 12 17.47 -8.35 17.41
C VAL A 12 17.30 -9.34 16.24
N GLU A 13 17.89 -10.52 16.37
CA GLU A 13 17.35 -11.72 15.75
C GLU A 13 15.98 -11.97 16.37
N ALA A 14 14.97 -11.31 15.81
CA ALA A 14 13.59 -11.58 16.11
C ALA A 14 13.23 -12.95 15.54
N ALA A 15 13.28 -13.93 16.42
CA ALA A 15 12.53 -15.17 16.44
C ALA A 15 11.40 -15.28 15.39
N ASN A 16 11.64 -16.16 14.42
CA ASN A 16 10.80 -17.30 14.07
C ASN A 16 9.30 -17.19 14.43
N THR A 17 8.43 -17.17 13.43
CA THR A 17 7.12 -17.81 13.57
C THR A 17 6.73 -18.39 12.22
N ASN A 18 6.53 -19.71 12.18
CA ASN A 18 5.82 -20.40 11.12
C ASN A 18 4.47 -19.73 10.88
N SER A 19 4.42 -18.73 10.00
CA SER A 19 3.19 -18.43 9.28
C SER A 19 3.14 -19.43 8.13
N ASN A 20 1.97 -20.01 7.92
CA ASN A 20 1.64 -20.57 6.61
C ASN A 20 1.79 -19.38 5.65
N THR A 21 2.97 -19.22 5.05
CA THR A 21 3.35 -17.99 4.35
C THR A 21 2.59 -17.97 3.05
N THR A 22 1.34 -17.53 3.09
CA THR A 22 0.59 -17.20 1.88
C THR A 22 1.49 -16.27 1.08
N GLU A 23 1.88 -16.69 -0.11
CA GLU A 23 2.76 -15.95 -1.03
C GLU A 23 2.32 -14.48 -1.06
N ASP A 24 3.24 -13.54 -0.85
CA ASP A 24 2.91 -12.12 -0.96
C ASP A 24 2.62 -11.77 -2.42
N LEU A 25 1.42 -11.26 -2.68
CA LEU A 25 0.95 -10.93 -4.02
C LEU A 25 1.13 -9.45 -4.36
N SER A 26 1.84 -8.66 -3.53
CA SER A 26 2.09 -7.22 -3.76
C SER A 26 2.55 -6.93 -5.19
N ASP A 27 3.59 -7.63 -5.64
CA ASP A 27 4.21 -7.42 -6.95
C ASP A 27 3.29 -7.83 -8.09
N ALA A 28 2.52 -8.90 -7.89
CA ALA A 28 1.54 -9.37 -8.86
C ALA A 28 0.41 -8.35 -9.02
N ILE A 29 -0.08 -7.79 -7.90
CA ILE A 29 -1.09 -6.72 -7.89
C ILE A 29 -0.57 -5.47 -8.59
N GLU A 30 0.66 -5.02 -8.31
CA GLU A 30 1.26 -3.83 -8.93
C GLU A 30 1.36 -3.94 -10.45
N ARG A 31 1.60 -5.14 -10.97
CA ARG A 31 1.62 -5.42 -12.41
C ARG A 31 0.22 -5.56 -13.02
N TRP A 32 -0.74 -6.06 -12.24
CA TRP A 32 -2.09 -6.33 -12.71
C TRP A 32 -2.96 -5.06 -12.76
N VAL A 33 -2.83 -4.15 -11.79
CA VAL A 33 -3.69 -2.98 -11.72
C VAL A 33 -3.37 -1.94 -12.80
N GLU A 34 -4.40 -1.29 -13.33
CA GLU A 34 -4.23 -0.22 -14.29
C GLU A 34 -3.56 1.01 -13.67
N LYS A 35 -2.53 1.53 -14.35
CA LYS A 35 -1.82 2.77 -14.01
C LYS A 35 -1.84 3.75 -15.17
N LYS A 36 -2.00 5.04 -14.87
CA LYS A 36 -1.92 6.11 -15.88
C LYS A 36 -0.47 6.47 -16.18
N PRO A 37 -0.18 7.10 -17.34
CA PRO A 37 1.14 7.64 -17.60
C PRO A 37 1.61 8.58 -16.48
N GLY A 38 2.80 8.33 -15.95
CA GLY A 38 3.35 9.10 -14.82
C GLY A 38 2.91 8.63 -13.44
N GLU A 39 2.08 7.59 -13.33
CA GLU A 39 1.78 6.92 -12.06
C GLU A 39 2.78 5.79 -11.76
N GLU A 40 3.22 5.73 -10.51
CA GLU A 40 3.89 4.58 -9.91
C GLU A 40 2.91 3.91 -8.94
N VAL A 41 2.77 2.59 -9.04
CA VAL A 41 1.88 1.82 -8.16
C VAL A 41 2.72 1.18 -7.07
N ARG A 42 2.25 1.27 -5.82
CA ARG A 42 2.82 0.53 -4.70
C ARG A 42 1.71 -0.19 -3.94
N SER A 43 1.88 -1.49 -3.76
CA SER A 43 0.97 -2.35 -3.03
C SER A 43 1.66 -2.91 -1.79
N VAL A 44 0.96 -2.92 -0.66
CA VAL A 44 1.46 -3.51 0.58
C VAL A 44 0.36 -4.37 1.19
N ARG A 45 0.70 -5.60 1.59
CA ARG A 45 -0.21 -6.46 2.35
C ARG A 45 -0.49 -5.83 3.71
N VAL A 46 -1.77 -5.67 4.03
CA VAL A 46 -2.23 -5.11 5.31
C VAL A 46 -2.49 -6.24 6.31
N TYR A 47 -3.28 -7.24 5.90
CA TYR A 47 -3.57 -8.44 6.69
C TYR A 47 -4.15 -9.52 5.79
N GLY A 48 -3.83 -10.81 6.05
CA GLY A 48 -4.31 -11.93 5.24
C GLY A 48 -4.13 -11.67 3.74
N ASP A 49 -5.23 -11.81 2.99
CA ASP A 49 -5.28 -11.56 1.55
C ASP A 49 -5.65 -10.11 1.18
N HIS A 50 -5.59 -9.17 2.14
CA HIS A 50 -5.95 -7.77 1.93
C HIS A 50 -4.71 -6.90 1.77
N TYR A 51 -4.78 -6.00 0.80
CA TYR A 51 -3.71 -5.14 0.35
C TYR A 51 -4.19 -3.69 0.27
N ARG A 52 -3.29 -2.76 0.53
CA ARG A 52 -3.49 -1.35 0.21
C ARG A 52 -2.65 -1.02 -1.00
N CYS A 53 -3.32 -0.55 -2.05
CA CYS A 53 -2.68 -0.14 -3.28
C CYS A 53 -2.76 1.39 -3.42
N ASN A 54 -1.60 2.02 -3.57
CA ASN A 54 -1.46 3.46 -3.73
C ASN A 54 -0.89 3.77 -5.11
N TRP A 55 -1.50 4.71 -5.81
CA TRP A 55 -0.97 5.28 -7.05
C TRP A 55 -0.31 6.60 -6.71
N TRP A 56 0.99 6.68 -6.94
CA TRP A 56 1.82 7.85 -6.74
C TRP A 56 2.01 8.56 -8.08
N VAL A 57 1.81 9.87 -8.09
CA VAL A 57 2.22 10.71 -9.20
C VAL A 57 3.45 11.46 -8.75
N VAL A 58 4.54 11.31 -9.51
CA VAL A 58 5.73 12.10 -9.30
C VAL A 58 5.44 13.51 -9.80
N ASP A 59 5.58 14.49 -8.92
CA ASP A 59 5.53 15.89 -9.33
C ASP A 59 6.78 16.21 -10.15
N LYS A 60 6.59 16.43 -11.46
CA LYS A 60 7.66 16.83 -12.40
C LYS A 60 7.78 18.35 -12.53
N SER A 61 7.12 19.11 -11.66
CA SER A 61 7.24 20.57 -11.64
C SER A 61 8.71 20.97 -11.58
N VAL A 62 9.09 21.91 -12.46
CA VAL A 62 10.45 22.45 -12.53
C VAL A 62 10.65 23.37 -11.33
N GLY A 63 10.92 22.76 -10.18
CA GLY A 63 11.20 23.42 -8.92
C GLY A 63 12.43 22.76 -8.27
N PRO A 64 12.89 23.28 -7.14
CA PRO A 64 14.01 22.68 -6.43
C PRO A 64 13.74 21.19 -6.17
N VAL A 65 14.69 20.32 -6.50
CA VAL A 65 14.58 18.85 -6.45
C VAL A 65 14.12 18.32 -5.07
N TYR A 66 14.37 19.09 -4.00
CA TYR A 66 13.92 18.75 -2.64
C TYR A 66 12.41 18.93 -2.40
N LEU A 67 11.66 19.52 -3.34
CA LEU A 67 10.19 19.66 -3.29
C LEU A 67 9.47 18.64 -4.17
N SER A 68 10.20 17.75 -4.86
CA SER A 68 9.64 16.68 -5.68
C SER A 68 9.02 15.58 -4.80
N ASN A 69 8.01 15.95 -4.03
CA ASN A 69 7.27 15.05 -3.17
C ASN A 69 6.23 14.33 -4.05
N GLY A 70 6.41 13.03 -4.25
CA GLY A 70 5.39 12.21 -4.89
C GLY A 70 4.06 12.36 -4.13
N ARG A 71 2.96 12.56 -4.85
CA ARG A 71 1.62 12.64 -4.26
C ARG A 71 0.85 11.37 -4.57
N ILE A 72 0.14 10.84 -3.58
CA ILE A 72 -0.82 9.76 -3.83
C ILE A 72 -2.03 10.36 -4.58
N SER A 73 -2.22 9.96 -5.84
CA SER A 73 -3.36 10.39 -6.67
C SER A 73 -4.64 9.64 -6.27
N ARG A 74 -4.53 8.35 -5.96
CA ARG A 74 -5.62 7.48 -5.49
C ARG A 74 -5.07 6.34 -4.62
N SER A 75 -5.94 5.83 -3.76
CA SER A 75 -5.69 4.68 -2.88
C SER A 75 -6.90 3.76 -2.96
N LYS A 76 -6.65 2.45 -2.97
CA LYS A 76 -7.70 1.42 -2.89
C LYS A 76 -7.32 0.34 -1.89
N PHE A 77 -8.34 -0.23 -1.24
CA PHE A 77 -8.18 -1.49 -0.52
C PHE A 77 -8.61 -2.62 -1.44
N LEU A 78 -7.72 -3.59 -1.60
CA LEU A 78 -7.90 -4.72 -2.48
C LEU A 78 -7.85 -6.01 -1.67
N ARG A 79 -8.63 -7.01 -2.07
CA ARG A 79 -8.42 -8.40 -1.66
C ARG A 79 -7.87 -9.16 -2.86
N ALA A 80 -6.78 -9.88 -2.68
CA ALA A 80 -6.13 -10.61 -3.77
C ALA A 80 -5.84 -12.05 -3.38
N THR A 81 -6.26 -12.99 -4.22
CA THR A 81 -6.00 -14.41 -4.08
C THR A 81 -5.40 -14.96 -5.38
N LYS A 82 -4.62 -16.04 -5.27
CA LYS A 82 -4.02 -16.73 -6.40
C LYS A 82 -4.66 -18.11 -6.53
N ASN A 83 -5.22 -18.42 -7.70
CA ASN A 83 -5.81 -19.71 -8.00
C ASN A 83 -5.03 -20.34 -9.15
N GLY A 84 -4.06 -21.19 -8.82
CA GLY A 84 -3.06 -21.66 -9.78
C GLY A 84 -2.21 -20.50 -10.30
N ASP A 85 -2.30 -20.23 -11.60
CA ASP A 85 -1.58 -19.12 -12.26
C ASP A 85 -2.43 -17.84 -12.37
N GLU A 86 -3.71 -17.89 -11.99
CA GLU A 86 -4.61 -16.75 -12.09
C GLU A 86 -4.59 -15.90 -10.82
N LEU A 87 -4.39 -14.59 -11.00
CA LEU A 87 -4.52 -13.59 -9.94
C LEU A 87 -5.94 -13.02 -9.94
N ILE A 88 -6.67 -13.24 -8.86
CA ILE A 88 -8.02 -12.68 -8.65
C ILE A 88 -7.88 -11.48 -7.71
N VAL A 89 -8.28 -10.29 -8.18
CA VAL A 89 -8.21 -9.04 -7.40
C VAL A 89 -9.60 -8.41 -7.31
N GLU A 90 -10.04 -8.14 -6.08
CA GLU A 90 -11.33 -7.51 -5.77
C GLU A 90 -11.11 -6.17 -5.07
N ASP A 91 -11.85 -5.13 -5.47
CA ASP A 91 -11.88 -3.84 -4.76
C ASP A 91 -12.85 -3.92 -3.58
N VAL A 92 -12.33 -3.85 -2.37
CA VAL A 92 -13.11 -3.93 -1.11
C VAL A 92 -13.32 -2.56 -0.47
N SER A 93 -12.97 -1.48 -1.18
CA SER A 93 -13.22 -0.13 -0.70
C SER A 93 -14.74 0.08 -0.56
N PRO A 94 -15.22 0.77 0.50
CA PRO A 94 -16.64 1.00 0.68
C PRO A 94 -17.20 1.74 -0.54
N LYS A 95 -18.24 1.18 -1.17
CA LYS A 95 -18.97 1.88 -2.23
C LYS A 95 -19.52 3.15 -1.61
N SER A 96 -18.93 4.29 -1.95
CA SER A 96 -19.41 5.60 -1.50
C SER A 96 -20.89 5.70 -1.87
N GLY A 97 -21.77 5.55 -0.88
CA GLY A 97 -23.21 5.59 -1.04
C GLY A 97 -23.62 6.97 -1.54
N LYS A 98 -23.69 7.16 -2.86
CA LYS A 98 -24.29 8.34 -3.46
C LYS A 98 -25.81 8.15 -3.47
N ASN A 99 -26.40 8.22 -2.28
CA ASN A 99 -27.81 8.46 -2.04
C ASN A 99 -27.93 9.59 -1.00
N ARG A 100 -27.44 10.79 -1.35
CA ARG A 100 -27.98 12.02 -0.78
C ARG A 100 -29.15 12.44 -1.67
N LYS A 101 -30.32 11.82 -1.47
CA LYS A 101 -31.57 12.36 -1.99
C LYS A 101 -31.84 13.66 -1.24
N ASP A 102 -31.90 14.75 -1.99
CA ASP A 102 -32.84 15.87 -1.85
C ASP A 102 -33.45 16.05 -0.45
N VAL A 103 -32.82 16.88 0.37
CA VAL A 103 -33.57 17.67 1.36
C VAL A 103 -33.91 18.98 0.66
N VAL A 104 -35.04 18.97 -0.04
CA VAL A 104 -35.77 20.18 -0.38
C VAL A 104 -36.26 20.76 0.95
N ALA A 105 -35.65 21.87 1.36
CA ALA A 105 -36.20 22.69 2.43
C ALA A 105 -37.52 23.28 1.91
N THR A 106 -38.61 22.93 2.59
CA THR A 106 -39.92 23.59 2.47
C THR A 106 -39.91 24.85 3.32
#